data_AF-A0A949LYC0-F1
#
_entry.id   AF-A0A949LYC0-F1
#
_cell.length_a   1.000
_cell.length_b   1.000
_cell.length_c   1.000
_cell.angle_alpha   90.00
_cell.angle_beta   90.00
_cell.angle_gamma   90.00
#
_symmetry.space_group_name_H-M   'P 1'
#
loop_
_entity.id
_entity.type
_entity.pdbx_description
1 polymer ?
#
loop_
_entity_poly.entity_id
_entity_poly.type
_entity_poly.pdbx_seq_one_letter_code
_entity_poly.pdbx_strand_id
1 'polypeptide(L)'
;MRMWMGLTASGALLAALAGAALAAPPGVTTKDGAFIAPDGKPLYTFARDVEPGKSACNGGCATAWPPLAAAADAKADGDWTVVTRDDGSTMWAYKGKPLYTFVRDTAGQPATGVSANWPLATQ
;
A
#
# COMPACT_ATOMS: atom_id res chain seq x y z
N MET A 1 -1.40 67.85 -19.88
CA MET A 1 -0.59 66.88 -20.64
C MET A 1 -0.94 65.48 -20.12
N ARG A 2 -1.59 64.65 -20.96
CA ARG A 2 -1.53 63.16 -21.08
C ARG A 2 -1.37 62.31 -19.78
N MET A 3 -2.36 61.50 -19.36
CA MET A 3 -2.56 60.06 -19.71
C MET A 3 -1.31 59.21 -19.32
N TRP A 4 -1.31 58.14 -18.50
CA TRP A 4 -2.20 56.98 -18.38
C TRP A 4 -1.78 56.04 -17.22
N MET A 5 -2.72 55.19 -16.81
CA MET A 5 -2.64 53.79 -16.31
C MET A 5 -1.57 53.30 -15.32
N GLY A 6 -2.06 52.54 -14.33
CA GLY A 6 -1.29 51.50 -13.65
C GLY A 6 -2.06 50.72 -12.59
N LEU A 7 -3.27 50.23 -12.89
CA LEU A 7 -3.96 49.25 -12.05
C LEU A 7 -3.24 47.91 -12.21
N THR A 8 -2.35 47.54 -11.29
CA THR A 8 -1.83 46.16 -11.22
C THR A 8 -2.71 45.37 -10.28
N ALA A 9 -3.63 44.61 -10.86
CA ALA A 9 -4.48 43.68 -10.16
C ALA A 9 -3.63 42.60 -9.47
N SER A 10 -3.92 42.39 -8.19
CA SER A 10 -3.45 41.28 -7.39
C SER A 10 -3.85 39.93 -8.02
N GLY A 11 -2.93 38.97 -8.00
CA GLY A 11 -3.21 37.61 -8.45
C GLY A 11 -2.11 36.65 -7.99
N ALA A 12 -2.06 36.37 -6.68
CA ALA A 12 -1.27 35.25 -6.18
C ALA A 12 -1.96 33.94 -6.60
N LEU A 13 -1.44 33.30 -7.65
CA LEU A 13 -1.87 31.97 -8.05
C LEU A 13 -1.25 30.94 -7.07
N LEU A 14 -1.96 30.62 -5.99
CA LEU A 14 -1.67 29.42 -5.21
C LEU A 14 -2.04 28.20 -6.06
N ALA A 15 -1.03 27.57 -6.67
CA ALA A 15 -1.17 26.26 -7.25
C ALA A 15 -1.40 25.25 -6.11
N ALA A 16 -2.66 24.92 -5.84
CA ALA A 16 -3.01 23.80 -5.00
C ALA A 16 -2.55 22.51 -5.68
N LEU A 17 -1.45 21.94 -5.22
CA LEU A 17 -1.08 20.56 -5.50
C LEU A 17 -2.13 19.67 -4.81
N ALA A 18 -3.22 19.38 -5.50
CA ALA A 18 -4.11 18.30 -5.11
C ALA A 18 -3.29 17.00 -5.20
N GLY A 19 -2.89 16.46 -4.05
CA GLY A 19 -2.22 15.17 -3.97
C GLY A 19 -3.08 14.11 -4.64
N ALA A 20 -2.56 13.47 -5.69
CA ALA A 20 -3.23 12.35 -6.31
C ALA A 20 -3.30 11.20 -5.29
N ALA A 21 -4.50 10.88 -4.84
CA ALA A 21 -4.73 9.71 -4.00
C ALA A 21 -4.29 8.46 -4.78
N LEU A 22 -3.41 7.67 -4.18
CA LEU A 22 -2.85 6.48 -4.83
C LEU A 22 -3.88 5.36 -4.82
N ALA A 23 -4.25 4.94 -6.02
CA ALA A 23 -5.22 3.88 -6.34
C ALA A 23 -4.68 2.47 -6.03
N ALA A 24 -3.37 2.29 -6.08
CA ALA A 24 -2.65 1.06 -5.74
C ALA A 24 -1.56 1.38 -4.70
N PRO A 25 -1.05 0.39 -3.95
CA PRO A 25 0.05 0.60 -3.03
C PRO A 25 1.26 1.22 -3.78
N PRO A 26 1.73 2.41 -3.37
CA PRO A 26 2.81 3.10 -4.07
C PRO A 26 4.08 2.26 -4.03
N GLY A 27 4.73 2.06 -5.17
CA GLY A 27 6.02 1.36 -5.25
C GLY A 27 5.93 -0.17 -5.18
N VAL A 28 4.73 -0.76 -5.11
CA VAL A 28 4.59 -2.20 -5.32
C VAL A 28 4.83 -2.53 -6.78
N THR A 29 5.68 -3.53 -7.02
CA THR A 29 6.03 -4.02 -8.37
C THR A 29 5.77 -5.51 -8.48
N THR A 30 6.05 -6.11 -9.64
CA THR A 30 5.94 -7.56 -9.84
C THR A 30 7.26 -8.12 -10.35
N LYS A 31 7.69 -9.25 -9.79
CA LYS A 31 8.85 -10.02 -10.22
C LYS A 31 8.50 -11.50 -10.21
N ASP A 32 8.73 -12.17 -11.33
CA ASP A 32 8.46 -13.61 -11.51
C ASP A 32 7.02 -14.01 -11.09
N GLY A 33 6.05 -13.12 -11.35
CA GLY A 33 4.63 -13.30 -11.02
C GLY A 33 4.23 -12.90 -9.59
N ALA A 34 5.19 -12.67 -8.68
CA ALA A 34 4.94 -12.27 -7.30
C ALA A 34 5.02 -10.75 -7.11
N PHE A 35 4.20 -10.20 -6.22
CA PHE A 35 4.30 -8.81 -5.82
C PHE A 35 5.53 -8.58 -4.94
N ILE A 36 6.19 -7.45 -5.16
CA ILE A 36 7.35 -6.98 -4.40
C ILE A 36 6.97 -5.65 -3.75
N ALA A 37 7.16 -5.57 -2.44
CA ALA A 37 6.94 -4.38 -1.63
C ALA A 37 7.92 -3.25 -2.00
N PRO A 38 7.63 -2.00 -1.63
CA PRO A 38 8.50 -0.86 -1.93
C PRO A 38 9.92 -0.96 -1.35
N ASP A 39 10.08 -1.73 -0.28
CA ASP A 39 11.37 -2.02 0.36
C ASP A 39 12.12 -3.19 -0.32
N GLY A 40 11.59 -3.73 -1.43
CA GLY A 40 12.20 -4.78 -2.23
C GLY A 40 11.98 -6.21 -1.71
N LYS A 41 11.16 -6.40 -0.66
CA LYS A 41 10.80 -7.73 -0.15
C LYS A 41 9.59 -8.32 -0.89
N PRO A 42 9.50 -9.65 -1.04
CA PRO A 42 8.30 -10.28 -1.57
C PRO A 42 7.10 -10.05 -0.64
N LEU A 43 5.93 -9.93 -1.23
CA LEU A 43 4.66 -9.87 -0.51
C LEU A 43 4.01 -11.25 -0.44
N TYR A 44 3.31 -11.49 0.65
CA TYR A 44 2.60 -12.73 0.95
C TYR A 44 1.13 -12.45 1.23
N THR A 45 0.32 -13.48 1.07
CA THR A 45 -1.01 -13.56 1.67
C THR A 45 -1.00 -14.57 2.81
N PHE A 46 -1.94 -14.48 3.74
CA PHE A 46 -2.06 -15.44 4.83
C PHE A 46 -3.25 -16.37 4.59
N ALA A 47 -3.01 -17.69 4.54
CA ALA A 47 -4.07 -18.67 4.25
C ALA A 47 -5.17 -18.74 5.32
N ARG A 48 -4.93 -18.18 6.52
CA ARG A 48 -5.93 -18.07 7.58
C ARG A 48 -6.78 -16.80 7.51
N ASP A 49 -6.48 -15.89 6.58
CA ASP A 49 -7.36 -14.78 6.24
C ASP A 49 -8.49 -15.31 5.34
N VAL A 50 -9.43 -16.00 5.97
CA VAL A 50 -10.56 -16.67 5.30
C VAL A 50 -11.71 -15.73 5.01
N GLU A 51 -11.81 -14.63 5.77
CA GLU A 51 -12.79 -13.57 5.57
C GLU A 51 -12.18 -12.50 4.65
N PRO A 52 -12.78 -12.21 3.47
CA PRO A 52 -12.27 -11.17 2.59
C PRO A 52 -12.17 -9.83 3.30
N GLY A 53 -11.04 -9.17 3.14
CA GLY A 53 -10.79 -7.87 3.75
C GLY A 53 -10.61 -7.91 5.27
N LYS A 54 -10.25 -9.06 5.85
CA LYS A 54 -9.94 -9.18 7.28
C LYS A 54 -8.68 -10.00 7.52
N SER A 55 -7.81 -9.46 8.36
CA SER A 55 -6.57 -10.09 8.80
C SER A 55 -6.81 -10.90 10.07
N ALA A 56 -6.55 -12.20 10.04
CA ALA A 56 -6.38 -13.04 11.22
C ALA A 56 -4.97 -12.91 11.84
N CYS A 57 -4.01 -12.30 11.11
CA CYS A 57 -2.66 -12.08 11.60
C CYS A 57 -2.55 -10.82 12.48
N ASN A 58 -2.59 -11.02 13.79
CA ASN A 58 -2.50 -9.98 14.82
C ASN A 58 -1.41 -10.29 15.86
N GLY A 59 -1.03 -9.28 16.66
CA GLY A 59 -0.06 -9.43 17.75
C GLY A 59 1.27 -10.02 17.26
N GLY A 60 1.72 -11.12 17.90
CA GLY A 60 2.97 -11.79 17.54
C GLY A 60 3.03 -12.29 16.09
N CYS A 61 1.89 -12.58 15.46
CA CYS A 61 1.86 -12.88 14.02
C CYS A 61 2.33 -11.67 13.22
N ALA A 62 1.76 -10.49 13.49
CA ALA A 62 2.09 -9.25 12.80
C ALA A 62 3.52 -8.75 13.10
N THR A 63 4.12 -9.21 14.20
CA THR A 63 5.55 -8.97 14.48
C THR A 63 6.46 -9.75 13.53
N ALA A 64 6.12 -11.00 13.20
CA ALA A 64 6.90 -11.82 12.25
C ALA A 64 6.50 -11.54 10.79
N TRP A 65 5.25 -11.16 10.57
CA TRP A 65 4.64 -10.89 9.27
C TRP A 65 4.01 -9.50 9.26
N PRO A 66 4.81 -8.42 9.13
CA PRO A 66 4.29 -7.08 9.18
C PRO A 66 3.32 -6.82 8.03
N PRO A 67 2.18 -6.16 8.28
CA PRO A 67 1.24 -5.80 7.24
C PRO A 67 1.85 -4.76 6.29
N LEU A 68 1.50 -4.84 5.00
CA LEU A 68 1.77 -3.76 4.05
C LEU A 68 0.85 -2.58 4.37
N ALA A 69 1.37 -1.60 5.10
CA ALA A 69 0.60 -0.45 5.56
C ALA A 69 -0.03 0.34 4.40
N ALA A 70 -1.27 0.76 4.58
CA ALA A 70 -1.97 1.68 3.69
C ALA A 70 -2.01 3.07 4.33
N ALA A 71 -1.73 4.11 3.54
CA ALA A 71 -1.86 5.49 3.99
C ALA A 71 -3.32 5.81 4.35
N ALA A 72 -3.53 6.80 5.23
CA ALA A 72 -4.88 7.16 5.69
C ALA A 72 -5.79 7.68 4.55
N ASP A 73 -5.21 8.24 3.50
CA ASP A 73 -5.89 8.74 2.31
C ASP A 73 -5.88 7.75 1.13
N ALA A 74 -5.36 6.53 1.34
CA ALA A 74 -5.39 5.47 0.36
C ALA A 74 -6.84 5.13 -0.04
N LYS A 75 -7.05 4.88 -1.32
CA LYS A 75 -8.36 4.52 -1.88
C LYS A 75 -8.25 3.20 -2.62
N ALA A 76 -9.32 2.42 -2.55
CA ALA A 76 -9.45 1.21 -3.35
C ALA A 76 -9.53 1.55 -4.85
N ASP A 77 -8.96 0.69 -5.68
CA ASP A 77 -9.04 0.75 -7.14
C ASP A 77 -8.83 -0.64 -7.75
N GLY A 78 -9.73 -1.03 -8.67
CA GLY A 78 -9.75 -2.38 -9.21
C GLY A 78 -9.77 -3.44 -8.11
N ASP A 79 -8.78 -4.34 -8.14
CA ASP A 79 -8.61 -5.41 -7.16
C ASP A 79 -7.91 -4.98 -5.85
N TRP A 80 -7.37 -3.75 -5.80
CA TRP A 80 -6.71 -3.21 -4.61
C TRP A 80 -7.73 -2.63 -3.65
N THR A 81 -7.66 -3.05 -2.39
CA THR A 81 -8.53 -2.53 -1.32
C THR A 81 -7.71 -2.14 -0.09
N VAL A 82 -8.31 -1.29 0.73
CA VAL A 82 -7.79 -0.91 2.05
C VAL A 82 -8.60 -1.63 3.11
N VAL A 83 -7.90 -2.25 4.06
CA VAL A 83 -8.47 -3.02 5.17
C VAL A 83 -8.09 -2.37 6.49
N THR A 84 -9.08 -2.19 7.36
CA THR A 84 -8.85 -1.82 8.75
C THR A 84 -8.61 -3.08 9.58
N ARG A 85 -7.49 -3.12 10.30
CA ARG A 85 -7.12 -4.21 11.20
C ARG A 85 -7.80 -4.04 12.55
N ASP A 86 -7.80 -5.10 13.36
CA ASP A 86 -8.39 -5.10 14.70
C ASP A 86 -7.72 -4.08 15.66
N ASP A 87 -6.46 -3.72 15.38
CA ASP A 87 -5.69 -2.70 16.10
C ASP A 87 -5.99 -1.26 15.64
N GLY A 88 -6.88 -1.08 14.65
CA GLY A 88 -7.27 0.21 14.08
C GLY A 88 -6.35 0.74 12.97
N SER A 89 -5.20 0.10 12.71
CA SER A 89 -4.33 0.47 11.60
C SER A 89 -4.88 -0.02 10.26
N THR A 90 -4.43 0.61 9.16
CA THR A 90 -4.87 0.28 7.80
C THR A 90 -3.77 -0.44 7.01
N MET A 91 -4.16 -1.41 6.20
CA MET A 91 -3.27 -2.18 5.33
C MET A 91 -3.86 -2.40 3.95
N TRP A 92 -2.98 -2.65 2.98
CA TRP A 92 -3.38 -3.01 1.63
C TRP A 92 -3.78 -4.48 1.55
N ALA A 93 -4.78 -4.74 0.70
CA ALA A 93 -5.20 -6.06 0.29
C ALA A 93 -5.33 -6.10 -1.24
N TYR A 94 -5.13 -7.29 -1.81
CA TYR A 94 -5.34 -7.55 -3.23
C TYR A 94 -6.35 -8.69 -3.39
N LYS A 95 -7.41 -8.48 -4.18
CA LYS A 95 -8.55 -9.42 -4.32
C LYS A 95 -9.11 -9.85 -2.95
N GLY A 96 -9.18 -8.89 -2.01
CA GLY A 96 -9.65 -9.13 -0.65
C GLY A 96 -8.69 -9.89 0.27
N LYS A 97 -7.46 -10.19 -0.17
CA LYS A 97 -6.43 -10.85 0.67
C LYS A 97 -5.46 -9.81 1.24
N PRO A 98 -5.39 -9.65 2.57
CA PRO A 98 -4.40 -8.77 3.20
C PRO A 98 -2.96 -9.16 2.83
N LEU A 99 -2.11 -8.14 2.65
CA LEU A 99 -0.72 -8.32 2.20
C LEU A 99 0.28 -8.10 3.31
N TYR A 100 1.32 -8.94 3.34
CA TYR A 100 2.35 -8.93 4.37
C TYR A 100 3.75 -9.03 3.79
N THR A 101 4.73 -8.48 4.49
CA THR A 101 6.14 -8.83 4.32
C THR A 101 6.53 -9.88 5.37
N PHE A 102 7.68 -10.52 5.19
CA PHE A 102 8.28 -11.40 6.19
C PHE A 102 9.55 -10.77 6.75
N VAL A 103 9.68 -10.64 8.08
CA VAL A 103 10.82 -9.93 8.70
C VAL A 103 12.18 -10.54 8.38
N ARG A 104 12.24 -11.84 8.04
CA ARG A 104 13.50 -12.53 7.72
C ARG A 104 13.88 -12.45 6.24
N ASP A 105 12.98 -11.96 5.37
CA ASP A 105 13.32 -11.77 3.97
C ASP A 105 14.22 -10.56 3.78
N THR A 106 15.11 -10.66 2.80
CA THR A 106 16.05 -9.60 2.43
C THR A 106 15.74 -9.11 1.01
N ALA A 107 15.81 -7.80 0.80
CA ALA A 107 15.47 -7.20 -0.49
C ALA A 107 16.28 -7.82 -1.63
N GLY A 108 15.60 -8.19 -2.72
CA GLY A 108 16.22 -8.80 -3.90
C GLY A 108 16.72 -10.24 -3.73
N GLN A 109 16.63 -10.83 -2.54
CA GLN A 109 16.94 -12.24 -2.29
C GLN A 109 15.69 -13.12 -2.47
N PRO A 110 15.86 -14.45 -2.67
CA PRO A 110 14.74 -15.37 -2.71
C PRO A 110 13.87 -15.30 -1.44
N ALA A 111 12.57 -15.44 -1.63
CA ALA A 111 11.57 -15.54 -0.57
C ALA A 111 11.86 -16.74 0.35
N THR A 112 11.97 -16.50 1.66
CA THR A 112 12.25 -17.55 2.67
C THR A 112 11.04 -17.93 3.51
N GLY A 113 9.95 -17.16 3.42
CA GLY A 113 8.72 -17.37 4.16
C GLY A 113 7.71 -18.32 3.49
N VAL A 114 7.98 -18.77 2.26
CA VAL A 114 7.03 -19.53 1.45
C VAL A 114 6.61 -20.82 2.13
N SER A 115 5.31 -20.97 2.36
CA SER A 115 4.71 -22.18 2.94
C SER A 115 3.23 -22.29 2.55
N ALA A 116 2.58 -23.40 2.89
CA ALA A 116 1.14 -23.56 2.66
C ALA A 116 0.29 -22.48 3.37
N ASN A 117 0.77 -21.96 4.50
CA ASN A 117 0.09 -20.87 5.21
C ASN A 117 0.46 -19.48 4.67
N TRP A 118 1.62 -19.34 4.03
CA TRP A 118 2.18 -18.09 3.56
C TRP A 118 2.63 -18.20 2.10
N PRO A 119 1.69 -18.33 1.14
CA PRO A 119 2.02 -18.26 -0.26
C PRO A 119 2.38 -16.82 -0.67
N LEU A 120 3.21 -16.70 -1.70
CA LEU A 120 3.49 -15.40 -2.33
C LEU A 120 2.19 -14.78 -2.86
N ALA A 121 2.05 -13.48 -2.67
CA ALA A 121 0.99 -12.70 -3.28
C ALA A 121 1.30 -12.51 -4.77
N THR A 122 0.32 -12.79 -5.62
CA THR A 122 0.45 -12.75 -7.09
C THR A 122 -0.79 -12.05 -7.67
N GLN A 123 -0.68 -11.58 -8.92
CA GLN A 123 -1.80 -10.97 -9.66
C GLN A 123 -2.91 -11.99 -9.96
#